data_AF-A0A5E4MZ17-F1
#
_entry.id   AF-A0A5E4MZ17-F1
#
_cell.length_a   1.000
_cell.length_b   1.000
_cell.length_c   1.000
_cell.angle_alpha   90.00
_cell.angle_beta   90.00
_cell.angle_gamma   90.00
#
_symmetry.space_group_name_H-M   'P 1'
#
loop_
_entity.id
_entity.type
_entity.pdbx_description
1 polymer ?
#
loop_
_entity_poly.entity_id
_entity_poly.type
_entity_poly.pdbx_seq_one_letter_code
_entity_poly.pdbx_strand_id
1 'polypeptide(L)'
;MAAAGLFEETDNEYRGLDILVNAGGVLNESKDGWRNMINTNVKGMIDCTNVGMELMNRRHRPGVIINFSSIFAIRPIPQLPLFSGTHAAVLGALLGFNKMENNDVRLLTVCMGPTDTTMLYNLSETDVGEWAKDNLLNLTDALKIRLK
;
A
#
# COMPACT_ATOMS: atom_id res chain seq x y z
N MET A 1 -4.45 -11.94 -11.30
CA MET A 1 -3.98 -12.36 -12.63
C MET A 1 -3.22 -11.26 -13.38
N ALA A 2 -3.57 -9.97 -13.29
CA ALA A 2 -2.80 -8.91 -13.98
C ALA A 2 -1.36 -8.72 -13.47
N ALA A 3 -1.12 -8.78 -12.15
CA ALA A 3 0.23 -8.56 -11.61
C ALA A 3 1.22 -9.68 -12.00
N ALA A 4 0.81 -10.95 -11.94
CA ALA A 4 1.69 -12.09 -12.24
C ALA A 4 2.23 -12.05 -13.69
N GLY A 5 1.40 -11.67 -14.66
CA GLY A 5 1.83 -11.53 -16.06
C GLY A 5 2.92 -10.47 -16.24
N LEU A 6 2.82 -9.35 -15.52
CA LEU A 6 3.85 -8.30 -15.56
C LEU A 6 5.20 -8.76 -14.96
N PHE A 7 5.16 -9.53 -13.87
CA PHE A 7 6.39 -10.09 -13.28
C PHE A 7 7.05 -11.11 -14.22
N GLU A 8 6.26 -11.96 -14.88
CA GLU A 8 6.77 -12.91 -15.87
C GLU A 8 7.39 -12.20 -17.08
N GLU A 9 6.72 -11.16 -17.60
CA GLU A 9 7.25 -10.34 -18.68
C GLU A 9 8.56 -9.66 -18.28
N THR A 10 8.62 -9.09 -17.07
CA THR A 10 9.84 -8.49 -16.53
C THR A 10 10.98 -9.51 -16.42
N ASP A 11 10.70 -10.72 -15.93
CA ASP A 11 11.69 -11.79 -15.82
C ASP A 11 12.19 -12.27 -17.19
N ASN A 12 11.31 -12.30 -18.19
CA ASN A 12 11.67 -12.72 -19.54
C ASN A 12 12.50 -11.65 -20.28
N GLU A 13 12.11 -10.38 -20.18
CA GLU A 13 12.77 -9.28 -20.88
C GLU A 13 14.09 -8.88 -20.20
N TYR A 14 14.07 -8.69 -18.88
CA TYR A 14 15.21 -8.16 -18.11
C TYR A 14 16.00 -9.23 -17.37
N ARG A 15 15.58 -10.51 -17.47
CA ARG A 15 16.26 -11.67 -16.86
C ARG A 15 16.33 -11.64 -15.33
N GLY A 16 15.43 -10.89 -14.70
CA GLY A 16 15.30 -10.85 -13.25
C GLY A 16 14.69 -9.55 -12.77
N LEU A 17 14.63 -9.42 -11.45
CA LEU A 17 14.11 -8.27 -10.74
C LEU A 17 15.05 -7.94 -9.59
N ASP A 18 15.64 -6.75 -9.58
CA ASP A 18 16.55 -6.33 -8.51
C ASP A 18 15.84 -5.48 -7.45
N ILE A 19 14.90 -4.64 -7.89
CA ILE A 19 14.14 -3.72 -7.03
C ILE A 19 12.67 -3.75 -7.42
N LEU A 20 11.79 -3.97 -6.43
CA LEU A 20 10.35 -3.77 -6.56
C LEU A 20 9.91 -2.59 -5.69
N VAL A 21 9.18 -1.64 -6.28
CA VAL A 21 8.54 -0.56 -5.53
C VAL A 21 7.03 -0.72 -5.63
N ASN A 22 6.40 -1.05 -4.51
CA ASN A 22 4.96 -1.27 -4.43
C ASN A 22 4.28 -0.09 -3.75
N ALA A 23 3.80 0.82 -4.57
CA ALA A 23 3.11 2.05 -4.15
C ALA A 23 1.62 2.07 -4.50
N GLY A 24 1.06 0.93 -4.91
CA GLY A 24 -0.34 0.83 -5.31
C GLY A 24 -1.27 0.97 -4.10
N GLY A 25 -2.19 1.94 -4.15
CA GLY A 25 -3.18 2.15 -3.11
C GLY A 25 -4.32 3.05 -3.57
N VAL A 26 -5.49 2.87 -2.97
CA VAL A 26 -6.70 3.64 -3.20
C VAL A 26 -7.34 4.03 -1.86
N LEU A 27 -8.03 5.16 -1.85
CA LEU A 27 -8.79 5.66 -0.71
C LEU A 27 -10.23 5.90 -1.16
N ASN A 28 -11.15 5.15 -0.58
CA ASN A 28 -12.59 5.29 -0.79
C ASN A 28 -13.35 4.57 0.35
N GLU A 29 -13.68 5.31 1.40
CA GLU A 29 -14.44 4.86 2.58
C GLU A 29 -15.95 4.71 2.33
N SER A 30 -16.45 4.94 1.11
CA SER A 30 -17.83 4.58 0.77
C SER A 30 -18.03 3.06 0.89
N LYS A 31 -19.23 2.62 1.26
CA LYS A 31 -19.55 1.19 1.45
C LYS A 31 -19.19 0.36 0.21
N ASP A 32 -19.43 0.90 -0.99
CA ASP A 32 -19.12 0.22 -2.26
C ASP A 32 -17.60 0.20 -2.55
N GLY A 33 -16.86 1.18 -2.04
CA GLY A 33 -15.41 1.30 -2.16
C GLY A 33 -14.62 0.32 -1.29
N TRP A 34 -15.21 -0.19 -0.20
CA TRP A 34 -14.51 -1.01 0.79
C TRP A 34 -13.86 -2.26 0.22
N ARG A 35 -14.60 -3.00 -0.60
CA ARG A 35 -14.07 -4.22 -1.24
C ARG A 35 -12.90 -3.90 -2.16
N ASN A 36 -12.98 -2.79 -2.88
CA ASN A 36 -11.89 -2.33 -3.75
C ASN A 36 -10.65 -1.92 -2.93
N MET A 37 -10.83 -1.20 -1.81
CA MET A 37 -9.72 -0.83 -0.93
C MET A 37 -9.02 -2.06 -0.35
N ILE A 38 -9.76 -3.06 0.16
CA ILE A 38 -9.16 -4.28 0.70
C ILE A 38 -8.40 -5.04 -0.39
N ASN A 39 -9.02 -5.22 -1.56
CA ASN A 39 -8.42 -5.95 -2.67
C ASN A 39 -7.16 -5.27 -3.21
N THR A 40 -7.16 -3.95 -3.30
CA THR A 40 -6.00 -3.19 -3.82
C THR A 40 -4.93 -3.01 -2.75
N ASN A 41 -5.28 -2.38 -1.63
CA ASN A 41 -4.31 -1.95 -0.62
C ASN A 41 -3.73 -3.13 0.14
N VAL A 42 -4.51 -4.19 0.41
CA VAL A 42 -4.05 -5.34 1.20
C VAL A 42 -3.64 -6.48 0.27
N LYS A 43 -4.62 -7.06 -0.44
CA LYS A 43 -4.37 -8.27 -1.24
C LYS A 43 -3.37 -7.99 -2.35
N GLY A 44 -3.54 -6.93 -3.12
CA GLY A 44 -2.62 -6.55 -4.20
C GLY A 44 -1.20 -6.29 -3.69
N MET A 45 -1.08 -5.56 -2.58
CA MET A 45 0.20 -5.28 -1.94
C MET A 45 0.95 -6.56 -1.52
N ILE A 46 0.24 -7.47 -0.82
CA ILE A 46 0.79 -8.74 -0.35
C ILE A 46 1.14 -9.65 -1.53
N ASP A 47 0.25 -9.79 -2.51
CA ASP A 47 0.47 -10.63 -3.69
C ASP A 47 1.73 -10.18 -4.46
N CYS A 48 1.85 -8.87 -4.75
CA CYS A 48 3.02 -8.33 -5.46
C CYS A 48 4.30 -8.52 -4.67
N THR A 49 4.26 -8.35 -3.34
CA THR A 49 5.41 -8.63 -2.48
C THR A 49 5.82 -10.10 -2.57
N ASN A 50 4.85 -11.01 -2.46
CA ASN A 50 5.11 -12.45 -2.50
C ASN A 50 5.69 -12.90 -3.84
N VAL A 51 5.09 -12.47 -4.96
CA VAL A 51 5.59 -12.79 -6.31
C VAL A 51 6.98 -12.20 -6.54
N GLY A 52 7.23 -10.96 -6.09
CA GLY A 52 8.55 -10.34 -6.18
C GLY A 52 9.63 -11.11 -5.41
N MET A 53 9.32 -11.54 -4.18
CA MET A 53 10.23 -12.37 -3.38
C MET A 53 10.51 -13.72 -4.06
N GLU A 54 9.47 -14.40 -4.54
CA GLU A 54 9.61 -15.70 -5.23
C GLU A 54 10.51 -15.57 -6.46
N LEU A 55 10.30 -14.52 -7.27
CA LEU A 55 11.08 -14.28 -8.47
C LEU A 55 12.57 -14.03 -8.16
N MET A 56 12.86 -13.17 -7.17
CA MET A 56 14.22 -12.87 -6.72
C MET A 56 14.92 -14.13 -6.19
N ASN A 57 14.23 -14.89 -5.32
CA ASN A 57 14.77 -16.12 -4.72
C ASN A 57 15.00 -17.22 -5.75
N ARG A 58 14.07 -17.44 -6.69
CA ARG A 58 14.20 -18.43 -7.77
C ARG A 58 15.46 -18.21 -8.61
N ARG A 59 15.86 -16.94 -8.79
CA ARG A 59 17.06 -16.57 -9.54
C ARG A 59 18.32 -16.49 -8.67
N HIS A 60 18.23 -16.77 -7.36
CA HIS A 60 19.29 -16.56 -6.38
C HIS A 60 19.88 -15.14 -6.48
N ARG A 61 19.00 -14.15 -6.72
CA ARG A 61 19.37 -12.74 -6.85
C ARG A 61 18.97 -12.01 -5.57
N PRO A 62 19.92 -11.44 -4.81
CA PRO A 62 19.57 -10.56 -3.72
C PRO A 62 18.85 -9.32 -4.29
N GLY A 63 17.83 -8.86 -3.58
CA GLY A 63 16.98 -7.78 -4.07
C GLY A 63 16.40 -6.93 -2.95
N VAL A 64 15.67 -5.89 -3.33
CA VAL A 64 14.98 -5.01 -2.39
C VAL A 64 13.53 -4.82 -2.82
N ILE A 65 12.60 -5.02 -1.89
CA ILE A 65 11.21 -4.64 -2.08
C ILE A 65 10.88 -3.50 -1.13
N ILE A 66 10.39 -2.40 -1.69
CA ILE A 66 9.95 -1.22 -0.95
C ILE A 66 8.43 -1.16 -1.06
N ASN A 67 7.76 -1.40 0.06
CA ASN A 67 6.32 -1.36 0.16
C ASN A 67 5.86 -0.08 0.84
N PHE A 68 4.77 0.49 0.33
CA PHE A 68 4.19 1.70 0.90
C PHE A 68 3.00 1.35 1.79
N SER A 69 3.08 1.81 3.03
CA SER A 69 1.96 1.90 3.96
C SER A 69 1.71 3.37 4.32
N SER A 70 0.92 3.63 5.36
CA SER A 70 0.55 4.97 5.79
C SER A 70 0.88 5.18 7.26
N ILE A 71 1.15 6.42 7.66
CA ILE A 71 1.18 6.82 9.07
C ILE A 71 -0.13 6.47 9.79
N PHE A 72 -1.25 6.40 9.05
CA PHE A 72 -2.55 5.99 9.58
C PHE A 72 -2.65 4.51 9.94
N ALA A 73 -1.71 3.66 9.48
CA ALA A 73 -1.53 2.30 10.01
C ALA A 73 -1.16 2.29 11.49
N ILE A 74 -0.45 3.34 11.95
CA ILE A 74 0.10 3.46 13.30
C ILE A 74 -0.76 4.41 14.14
N ARG A 75 -1.29 5.45 13.51
CA ARG A 75 -2.12 6.49 14.13
C ARG A 75 -3.45 6.61 13.37
N PRO A 76 -4.39 5.67 13.55
CA PRO A 76 -5.66 5.71 12.86
C PRO A 76 -6.45 6.96 13.22
N ILE A 77 -7.28 7.42 12.29
CA ILE A 77 -8.16 8.57 12.50
C ILE A 77 -9.62 8.18 12.20
N PRO A 78 -10.61 8.76 12.90
CA PRO A 78 -12.01 8.36 12.79
C PRO A 78 -12.61 8.61 11.40
N GLN A 79 -12.02 9.49 10.59
CA GLN A 79 -12.48 9.78 9.24
C GLN A 79 -12.07 8.73 8.21
N LEU A 80 -10.98 8.00 8.46
CA LEU A 80 -10.38 7.04 7.53
C LEU A 80 -10.16 5.66 8.18
N PRO A 81 -11.18 5.05 8.83
CA PRO A 81 -11.01 3.83 9.60
C PRO A 81 -10.63 2.63 8.74
N LEU A 82 -11.24 2.45 7.55
CA LEU A 82 -10.93 1.30 6.71
C LEU A 82 -9.58 1.49 6.00
N PHE A 83 -9.28 2.69 5.50
CA PHE A 83 -7.97 3.01 4.95
C PHE A 83 -6.87 2.75 5.99
N SER A 84 -7.04 3.25 7.22
CA SER A 84 -6.12 2.96 8.34
C SER A 84 -5.97 1.46 8.59
N GLY A 85 -7.09 0.73 8.62
CA GLY A 85 -7.11 -0.72 8.82
C GLY A 85 -6.38 -1.49 7.71
N THR A 86 -6.58 -1.11 6.44
CA THR A 86 -5.88 -1.76 5.31
C THR A 86 -4.36 -1.56 5.40
N HIS A 87 -3.90 -0.35 5.73
CA HIS A 87 -2.48 -0.07 5.89
C HIS A 87 -1.87 -0.70 7.14
N ALA A 88 -2.65 -0.88 8.21
CA ALA A 88 -2.24 -1.67 9.38
C ALA A 88 -2.10 -3.16 9.04
N ALA A 89 -3.04 -3.73 8.26
CA ALA A 89 -2.96 -5.11 7.80
C ALA A 89 -1.71 -5.35 6.93
N VAL A 90 -1.43 -4.43 6.01
CA VAL A 90 -0.20 -4.45 5.20
C VAL A 90 1.04 -4.40 6.10
N LEU A 91 1.11 -3.44 7.01
CA LEU A 91 2.26 -3.29 7.90
C LEU A 91 2.50 -4.57 8.72
N GLY A 92 1.44 -5.16 9.27
CA GLY A 92 1.51 -6.43 10.00
C GLY A 92 2.00 -7.58 9.13
N ALA A 93 1.47 -7.74 7.92
CA ALA A 93 1.87 -8.79 6.99
C ALA A 93 3.35 -8.67 6.58
N LEU A 94 3.81 -7.45 6.26
CA LEU A 94 5.18 -7.20 5.84
C LEU A 94 6.20 -7.36 6.97
N LEU A 95 5.82 -7.06 8.21
CA LEU A 95 6.62 -7.41 9.38
C LEU A 95 6.71 -8.94 9.56
N GLY A 96 5.66 -9.68 9.22
CA GLY A 96 5.68 -11.14 9.15
C GLY A 96 6.67 -11.66 8.10
N PHE A 97 6.59 -11.16 6.86
CA PHE A 97 7.52 -11.57 5.80
C PHE A 97 8.98 -11.25 6.12
N ASN A 98 9.25 -10.14 6.81
CA ASN A 98 10.60 -9.79 7.26
C ASN A 98 11.21 -10.80 8.25
N LYS A 99 10.41 -11.68 8.86
CA LYS A 99 10.87 -12.71 9.80
C LYS A 99 11.09 -14.07 9.15
N MET A 100 10.82 -14.21 7.85
CA MET A 100 11.08 -15.47 7.15
C MET A 100 12.58 -15.71 7.00
N GLU A 101 13.05 -16.88 7.39
CA GLU A 101 14.45 -17.29 7.24
C GLU A 101 14.80 -17.54 5.76
N ASN A 102 16.08 -17.39 5.41
CA ASN A 102 16.65 -17.67 4.08
C ASN A 102 16.13 -16.80 2.93
N ASN A 103 15.83 -15.53 3.20
CA ASN A 103 15.47 -14.57 2.17
C ASN A 103 16.66 -13.66 1.85
N ASP A 104 17.22 -13.77 0.63
CA ASP A 104 18.22 -12.81 0.12
C ASP A 104 17.59 -11.45 -0.26
N VAL A 105 16.27 -11.34 -0.07
CA VAL A 105 15.48 -10.13 -0.35
C VAL A 105 15.29 -9.29 0.91
N ARG A 106 15.68 -8.02 0.83
CA ARG A 106 15.40 -7.03 1.87
C ARG A 106 14.02 -6.42 1.67
N LEU A 107 13.17 -6.46 2.69
CA LEU A 107 11.83 -5.86 2.66
C LEU A 107 11.81 -4.58 3.50
N LEU A 108 11.54 -3.45 2.84
CA LEU A 108 11.36 -2.15 3.49
C LEU A 108 9.89 -1.76 3.44
N THR A 109 9.38 -1.20 4.53
CA THR A 109 8.03 -0.64 4.58
C THR A 109 8.10 0.84 4.95
N VAL A 110 7.59 1.70 4.08
CA VAL A 110 7.54 3.15 4.29
C VAL A 110 6.14 3.53 4.74
N CYS A 111 5.99 4.08 5.94
CA CYS A 111 4.71 4.61 6.42
C CYS A 111 4.62 6.10 6.09
N MET A 112 4.06 6.42 4.92
CA MET A 112 3.99 7.82 4.47
C MET A 112 2.96 8.62 5.25
N GLY A 113 3.30 9.88 5.50
CA GLY A 113 2.34 10.90 5.89
C GLY A 113 1.49 11.38 4.71
N PRO A 114 0.64 12.39 4.93
CA PRO A 114 -0.03 13.11 3.86
C PRO A 114 1.04 13.57 2.84
N THR A 115 0.81 13.28 1.57
CA THR A 115 1.78 13.53 0.50
C THR A 115 1.08 14.27 -0.63
N ASP A 116 1.78 15.23 -1.23
CA ASP A 116 1.33 16.05 -2.35
C ASP A 116 1.06 15.16 -3.60
N THR A 117 -0.16 14.65 -3.70
CA THR A 117 -0.61 13.70 -4.72
C THR A 117 -2.09 13.90 -5.03
N THR A 118 -2.53 13.40 -6.20
CA THR A 118 -3.93 13.43 -6.62
C THR A 118 -4.87 12.76 -5.60
N MET A 119 -4.42 11.74 -4.86
CA MET A 119 -5.21 11.10 -3.81
C MET A 119 -5.63 12.11 -2.73
N LEU A 120 -4.73 13.01 -2.34
CA LEU A 120 -5.03 14.03 -1.33
C LEU A 120 -5.92 15.13 -1.89
N TYR A 121 -5.67 15.58 -3.12
CA TYR A 121 -6.45 16.67 -3.73
C TYR A 121 -7.87 16.26 -4.12
N ASN A 122 -8.07 15.01 -4.50
CA ASN A 122 -9.38 14.50 -4.91
C ASN A 122 -10.19 13.93 -3.75
N LEU A 123 -9.68 13.98 -2.51
CA LEU A 123 -10.42 13.51 -1.36
C LEU A 123 -11.73 14.32 -1.20
N SER A 124 -12.86 13.66 -1.44
CA SER A 124 -14.18 14.29 -1.50
C SER A 124 -15.16 13.67 -0.49
N GLU A 125 -16.35 14.26 -0.36
CA GLU A 125 -17.43 13.73 0.50
C GLU A 125 -17.89 12.33 0.09
N THR A 126 -17.69 11.95 -1.17
CA THR A 126 -18.04 10.62 -1.66
C THR A 126 -16.96 9.59 -1.35
N ASP A 127 -15.74 10.01 -1.07
CA ASP A 127 -14.62 9.12 -0.71
C ASP A 127 -14.51 8.90 0.80
N VAL A 128 -15.27 9.66 1.60
CA VAL A 128 -15.42 9.42 3.04
C VAL A 128 -16.71 8.68 3.35
N GLY A 129 -16.68 7.88 4.42
CA GLY A 129 -17.88 7.20 4.89
C GLY A 129 -18.95 8.15 5.37
N GLU A 130 -20.21 7.72 5.36
CA GLU A 130 -21.35 8.52 5.84
C GLU A 130 -21.14 9.07 7.26
N TRP A 131 -20.44 8.31 8.11
CA TRP A 131 -20.11 8.68 9.50
C TRP A 131 -19.13 9.86 9.61
N ALA A 132 -18.39 10.19 8.56
CA ALA A 132 -17.33 11.18 8.57
C ALA A 132 -17.64 12.42 7.70
N LYS A 133 -18.80 12.46 7.05
CA LYS A 133 -19.17 13.56 6.12
C LYS A 133 -19.08 14.94 6.77
N ASP A 134 -19.65 15.09 7.97
CA ASP A 134 -19.62 16.36 8.72
C ASP A 134 -18.20 16.79 9.17
N ASN A 135 -17.22 15.89 9.08
CA ASN A 135 -15.84 16.09 9.51
C ASN A 135 -14.84 16.16 8.34
N LEU A 136 -15.30 16.16 7.07
CA LEU A 136 -14.41 16.13 5.91
C LEU A 136 -13.59 17.42 5.76
N LEU A 137 -14.21 18.60 5.93
CA LEU A 137 -13.50 19.87 5.85
C LEU A 137 -12.34 19.90 6.85
N ASN A 138 -12.62 19.50 8.10
CA ASN A 138 -11.61 19.37 9.14
C ASN A 138 -10.47 18.41 8.75
N LEU A 139 -10.77 17.31 8.07
CA LEU A 139 -9.76 16.37 7.58
C LEU A 139 -8.88 17.00 6.50
N THR A 140 -9.48 17.52 5.43
CA THR A 140 -8.72 18.09 4.30
C THR A 140 -7.85 19.27 4.73
N ASP A 141 -8.37 20.15 5.59
CA ASP A 141 -7.61 21.26 6.16
C ASP A 141 -6.46 20.78 7.04
N ALA A 142 -6.70 19.81 7.93
CA ALA A 142 -5.67 19.25 8.80
C ALA A 142 -4.53 18.55 8.02
N LEU A 143 -4.85 17.89 6.91
CA LEU A 143 -3.85 17.22 6.07
C LEU A 143 -3.05 18.22 5.24
N LYS A 144 -3.68 19.28 4.71
CA LYS A 144 -3.03 20.30 3.88
C LYS A 144 -2.13 21.25 4.69
N ILE A 145 -2.46 21.54 5.94
CA ILE A 145 -1.62 22.40 6.80
C ILE A 145 -0.21 21.79 7.01
N ARG A 146 -0.08 20.47 6.97
CA ARG A 146 1.22 19.77 7.17
C ARG A 146 2.11 19.70 5.92
N LEU A 147 1.64 20.20 4.78
CA LEU A 147 2.41 20.23 3.52
C LEU A 147 3.06 21.59 3.23
N LYS A 148 2.86 22.59 4.11
CA LYS A 148 3.57 23.89 4.07
C LYS A 148 4.72 23.88 5.08
#